data_AF-A0A344UM79-F1
#
_entry.id   AF-A0A344UM79-F1
#
_cell.length_a   1.000
_cell.length_b   1.000
_cell.length_c   1.000
_cell.angle_alpha   90.00
_cell.angle_beta   90.00
_cell.angle_gamma   90.00
#
_symmetry.space_group_name_H-M   'P 1'
#
loop_
_entity.id
_entity.type
_entity.pdbx_description
1 polymer ?
#
loop_
_entity_poly.entity_id
_entity_poly.type
_entity_poly.pdbx_seq_one_letter_code
_entity_poly.pdbx_strand_id
1 'polypeptide(L)'
;MPRLFALFLFAVCLPARADVAALEAALRAASAQAETAVAPLQQLDAALLRPDSLYPALGRLPLAQLQALYRHRGQCGAPWPALPADALRFERALCAGAALPPEWFAAHPIHPLGGSYAWHYLQRRPESASALQPYLHVRERPAAFAGIGKLSDDNLAALLAGERWLLDDDALWRRDGAFWRRYAPEQWRPLAEAAGLALSPLADGDACPQALGRICARPLPPSPWWWRLAAGLPLLAAAGVLAYGWLQRRRLERERRFVLQMLTHELRTPSPGWAMWWKTSEPASTCCRPPRKAASAAWPTACSGCVSWPTPAATTWPRTAGWKRRSRCPWPNGWTAWRNATGRLTVWIRIET
;
A
#
# COMPACT_ATOMS: atom_id res chain seq x y z
N MET A 1 39.32 -9.29 -11.20
CA MET A 1 38.34 -10.26 -11.72
C MET A 1 37.20 -10.58 -10.74
N PRO A 2 37.40 -10.90 -9.44
CA PRO A 2 36.26 -11.26 -8.55
C PRO A 2 35.31 -10.09 -8.24
N ARG A 3 35.81 -8.84 -8.24
CA ARG A 3 35.01 -7.64 -7.96
C ARG A 3 33.94 -7.32 -9.03
N LEU A 4 34.23 -7.59 -10.30
CA LEU A 4 33.28 -7.33 -11.40
C LEU A 4 32.15 -8.38 -11.43
N PHE A 5 32.46 -9.63 -11.11
CA PHE A 5 31.47 -10.70 -11.00
C PHE A 5 30.54 -10.49 -9.80
N ALA A 6 31.08 -10.01 -8.66
CA ALA A 6 30.29 -9.66 -7.48
C ALA A 6 29.36 -8.45 -7.71
N LEU A 7 29.83 -7.39 -8.40
CA LEU A 7 29.00 -6.24 -8.76
C LEU A 7 27.85 -6.61 -9.70
N PHE A 8 28.06 -7.57 -10.60
CA PHE A 8 27.04 -7.99 -11.57
C PHE A 8 25.96 -8.89 -10.95
N LEU A 9 26.33 -9.79 -10.04
CA LEU A 9 25.36 -10.57 -9.26
C LEU A 9 24.45 -9.66 -8.42
N PHE A 10 24.98 -8.57 -7.88
CA PHE A 10 24.18 -7.56 -7.18
C PHE A 10 23.18 -6.86 -8.11
N ALA A 11 23.57 -6.52 -9.34
CA ALA A 11 22.69 -5.85 -10.30
C ALA A 11 21.53 -6.74 -10.79
N VAL A 12 21.75 -8.05 -10.97
CA VAL A 12 20.72 -9.01 -11.39
C VAL A 12 19.79 -9.42 -10.23
N CYS A 13 20.24 -9.30 -8.99
CA CYS A 13 19.45 -9.57 -7.79
C CYS A 13 18.71 -8.35 -7.23
N LEU A 14 18.81 -7.16 -7.84
CA LEU A 14 18.00 -6.02 -7.41
C LEU A 14 16.52 -6.38 -7.65
N PRO A 15 15.70 -6.51 -6.59
CA PRO A 15 14.27 -6.67 -6.78
C PRO A 15 13.77 -5.44 -7.54
N ALA A 16 12.80 -5.63 -8.44
CA ALA A 16 12.02 -4.51 -8.97
C ALA A 16 11.53 -3.72 -7.75
N ARG A 17 12.09 -2.52 -7.57
CA ARG A 17 11.79 -1.72 -6.39
C ARG A 17 10.39 -1.16 -6.59
N ALA A 18 9.44 -1.74 -5.88
CA ALA A 18 8.15 -1.13 -5.62
C ALA A 18 8.39 0.13 -4.80
N ASP A 19 8.25 1.30 -5.44
CA ASP A 19 8.54 2.58 -4.81
C ASP A 19 7.39 3.57 -5.02
N VAL A 20 6.59 3.76 -3.96
CA VAL A 20 5.49 4.72 -3.96
C VAL A 20 6.01 6.16 -4.11
N ALA A 21 7.20 6.48 -3.62
CA ALA A 21 7.77 7.82 -3.79
C ALA A 21 8.13 8.09 -5.25
N ALA A 22 8.62 7.07 -5.97
CA ALA A 22 8.84 7.16 -7.41
C ALA A 22 7.52 7.39 -8.17
N LEU A 23 6.45 6.66 -7.80
CA LEU A 23 5.12 6.89 -8.36
C LEU A 23 4.60 8.31 -8.04
N GLU A 24 4.78 8.79 -6.81
CA GLU A 24 4.40 10.15 -6.43
C GLU A 24 5.10 11.20 -7.27
N ALA A 25 6.42 11.06 -7.46
CA ALA A 25 7.22 11.96 -8.26
C ALA A 25 6.78 11.95 -9.73
N ALA A 26 6.54 10.76 -10.29
CA ALA A 26 6.05 10.60 -11.65
C ALA A 26 4.67 11.26 -11.85
N LEU A 27 3.74 11.05 -10.92
CA LEU A 27 2.43 11.68 -10.94
C LEU A 27 2.49 13.20 -10.72
N ARG A 28 3.46 13.73 -9.95
CA ARG A 28 3.67 15.19 -9.82
C ARG A 28 4.10 15.81 -11.14
N ALA A 29 4.95 15.12 -11.90
CA ALA A 29 5.44 15.57 -13.19
C ALA A 29 4.40 15.40 -14.32
N ALA A 30 3.48 14.44 -14.19
CA ALA A 30 2.41 14.21 -15.15
C ALA A 30 1.30 15.27 -15.06
N SER A 31 0.73 15.63 -16.21
CA SER A 31 -0.46 16.48 -16.28
C SER A 31 -1.69 15.71 -15.80
N ALA A 32 -2.39 16.25 -14.80
CA ALA A 32 -3.65 15.68 -14.34
C ALA A 32 -4.77 15.89 -15.37
N GLN A 33 -5.72 14.96 -15.44
CA GLN A 33 -6.92 15.10 -16.27
C GLN A 33 -7.83 16.22 -15.76
N ALA A 34 -7.93 16.35 -14.43
CA ALA A 34 -8.67 17.41 -13.78
C ALA A 34 -8.03 17.72 -12.44
N GLU A 35 -8.14 18.98 -12.00
CA GLU A 35 -7.66 19.41 -10.70
C GLU A 35 -8.64 20.37 -10.01
N THR A 36 -8.63 20.35 -8.69
CA THR A 36 -9.42 21.27 -7.88
C THR A 36 -8.63 21.68 -6.64
N ALA A 37 -8.76 22.94 -6.24
CA ALA A 37 -8.19 23.42 -4.99
C ALA A 37 -8.86 22.71 -3.79
N VAL A 38 -8.07 22.42 -2.77
CA VAL A 38 -8.53 21.80 -1.52
C VAL A 38 -9.26 22.81 -0.63
N ALA A 39 -8.84 24.07 -0.63
CA ALA A 39 -9.38 25.09 0.27
C ALA A 39 -10.91 25.28 0.13
N PRO A 40 -11.50 25.40 -1.08
CA PRO A 40 -12.95 25.50 -1.22
C PRO A 40 -13.70 24.26 -0.70
N LEU A 41 -13.13 23.06 -0.82
CA LEU A 41 -13.73 21.83 -0.29
C LEU A 41 -13.69 21.80 1.24
N GLN A 42 -12.60 22.27 1.85
CA GLN A 42 -12.45 22.34 3.30
C GLN A 42 -13.32 23.43 3.94
N GLN A 43 -13.74 24.43 3.18
CA GLN A 43 -14.67 25.47 3.63
C GLN A 43 -16.13 25.02 3.61
N LEU A 44 -16.46 23.92 2.92
CA LEU A 44 -17.81 23.36 2.94
C LEU A 44 -18.11 22.73 4.30
N ASP A 45 -19.36 22.83 4.71
CA ASP A 45 -19.86 22.05 5.84
C ASP A 45 -19.69 20.56 5.54
N ALA A 46 -19.15 19.80 6.51
CA ALA A 46 -18.92 18.37 6.35
C ALA A 46 -20.21 17.60 6.00
N ALA A 47 -21.38 18.06 6.43
CA ALA A 47 -22.67 17.48 6.08
C ALA A 47 -22.99 17.61 4.57
N LEU A 48 -22.47 18.64 3.88
CA LEU A 48 -22.62 18.79 2.42
C LEU A 48 -21.70 17.86 1.61
N LEU A 49 -20.80 17.15 2.30
CA LEU A 49 -19.92 16.15 1.73
C LEU A 49 -20.32 14.73 2.12
N ARG A 50 -21.14 14.53 3.16
CA ARG A 50 -21.45 13.17 3.62
C ARG A 50 -22.58 12.55 2.78
N PRO A 51 -22.38 11.34 2.23
CA PRO A 51 -23.39 10.69 1.40
C PRO A 51 -24.70 10.39 2.16
N ASP A 52 -24.63 10.18 3.47
CA ASP A 52 -25.79 9.95 4.35
C ASP A 52 -26.79 11.14 4.35
N SER A 53 -26.30 12.34 4.07
CA SER A 53 -27.07 13.58 4.13
C SER A 53 -28.02 13.77 2.95
N LEU A 54 -27.90 12.93 1.91
CA LEU A 54 -28.86 12.85 0.81
C LEU A 54 -30.12 12.05 1.15
N TYR A 55 -30.08 11.27 2.23
CA TYR A 55 -31.20 10.45 2.66
C TYR A 55 -32.05 11.16 3.70
N PRO A 56 -33.35 10.81 3.82
CA PRO A 56 -34.21 11.33 4.87
C PRO A 56 -33.62 11.09 6.26
N ALA A 57 -33.74 12.08 7.14
CA ALA A 57 -33.16 12.07 8.48
C ALA A 57 -33.95 11.19 9.46
N LEU A 58 -34.06 9.89 9.16
CA LEU A 58 -34.81 8.89 9.94
C LEU A 58 -34.33 8.77 11.39
N GLY A 59 -33.06 9.09 11.66
CA GLY A 59 -32.50 9.11 13.03
C GLY A 59 -32.77 10.40 13.82
N ARG A 60 -33.27 11.47 13.18
CA ARG A 60 -33.53 12.77 13.83
C ARG A 60 -35.01 13.08 13.95
N LEU A 61 -35.83 12.62 13.01
CA LEU A 61 -37.26 12.88 12.98
C LEU A 61 -38.04 11.59 12.79
N PRO A 62 -39.17 11.40 13.50
CA PRO A 62 -40.06 10.26 13.29
C PRO A 62 -40.55 10.20 11.84
N LEU A 63 -40.67 8.98 11.31
CA LEU A 63 -41.15 8.74 9.95
C LEU A 63 -42.50 9.42 9.66
N ALA A 64 -43.41 9.41 10.63
CA ALA A 64 -44.72 10.07 10.50
C ALA A 64 -44.60 11.59 10.26
N GLN A 65 -43.63 12.26 10.90
CA GLN A 65 -43.38 13.69 10.68
C GLN A 65 -42.78 13.95 9.30
N LEU A 66 -41.86 13.11 8.84
CA LEU A 66 -41.29 13.20 7.49
C LEU A 66 -42.35 12.97 6.40
N GLN A 67 -43.24 12.01 6.60
CA GLN A 67 -44.38 11.76 5.70
C GLN A 67 -45.38 12.93 5.70
N ALA A 68 -45.62 13.56 6.85
CA ALA A 68 -46.47 14.74 6.95
C ALA A 68 -45.84 15.93 6.22
N LEU A 69 -44.54 16.17 6.41
CA LEU A 69 -43.77 17.19 5.67
C LEU A 69 -43.83 16.95 4.15
N TYR A 70 -43.57 15.72 3.70
CA TYR A 70 -43.62 15.37 2.28
C TYR A 70 -45.01 15.66 1.66
N ARG A 71 -46.10 15.26 2.33
CA ARG A 71 -47.47 15.55 1.88
C ARG A 71 -47.76 17.04 1.86
N HIS A 72 -47.36 17.75 2.91
CA HIS A 72 -47.63 19.18 3.06
C HIS A 72 -46.96 20.01 1.97
N ARG A 73 -45.75 19.64 1.53
CA ARG A 73 -45.00 20.38 0.50
C ARG A 73 -45.74 20.53 -0.83
N GLY A 74 -46.64 19.61 -1.17
CA GLY A 74 -47.48 19.68 -2.37
C GLY A 74 -48.74 20.56 -2.23
N GLN A 75 -49.18 20.84 -1.00
CA GLN A 75 -50.46 21.50 -0.73
C GLN A 75 -50.28 22.93 -0.18
N CYS A 76 -49.19 23.20 0.54
CA CYS A 76 -48.91 24.51 1.14
C CYS A 76 -50.08 25.08 1.97
N GLY A 77 -50.78 24.25 2.74
CA GLY A 77 -51.97 24.64 3.51
C GLY A 77 -51.95 24.13 4.95
N ALA A 78 -52.55 24.88 5.87
CA ALA A 78 -52.65 24.50 7.28
C ALA A 78 -53.52 23.23 7.49
N PRO A 79 -53.30 22.44 8.55
CA PRO A 79 -52.34 22.64 9.64
C PRO A 79 -50.91 22.17 9.32
N TRP A 80 -49.92 22.92 9.80
CA TRP A 80 -48.51 22.58 9.62
C TRP A 80 -48.11 21.36 10.47
N PRO A 81 -47.31 20.43 9.93
CA PRO A 81 -46.78 19.32 10.73
C PRO A 81 -45.86 19.82 11.84
N ALA A 82 -45.79 19.08 12.95
CA ALA A 82 -44.84 19.33 14.02
C ALA A 82 -43.42 19.10 13.50
N LEU A 83 -42.70 20.19 13.23
CA LEU A 83 -41.34 20.21 12.69
C LEU A 83 -40.46 21.16 13.53
N PRO A 84 -39.13 20.99 13.48
CA PRO A 84 -38.21 21.99 14.02
C PRO A 84 -38.50 23.38 13.46
N ALA A 85 -38.28 24.42 14.27
CA ALA A 85 -38.63 25.80 13.91
C ALA A 85 -37.99 26.25 12.59
N ASP A 86 -36.75 25.85 12.32
CA ASP A 86 -36.03 26.23 11.10
C ASP A 86 -36.60 25.54 9.86
N ALA A 87 -36.93 24.25 9.95
CA ALA A 87 -37.59 23.52 8.87
C ALA A 87 -38.97 24.12 8.57
N LEU A 88 -39.72 24.50 9.60
CA LEU A 88 -41.01 25.15 9.45
C LEU A 88 -40.88 26.55 8.82
N ARG A 89 -39.86 27.31 9.21
CA ARG A 89 -39.53 28.62 8.60
C ARG A 89 -39.22 28.48 7.12
N PHE A 90 -38.42 27.49 6.75
CA PHE A 90 -38.09 27.20 5.36
C PHE A 90 -39.32 26.87 4.53
N GLU A 91 -40.12 25.90 4.98
CA GLU A 91 -41.29 25.45 4.23
C GLU A 91 -42.36 26.55 4.09
N ARG A 92 -42.55 27.38 5.12
CA ARG A 92 -43.41 28.56 5.04
C ARG A 92 -42.90 29.56 4.02
N ALA A 93 -41.60 29.87 4.04
CA ALA A 93 -41.01 30.79 3.08
C ALA A 93 -41.13 30.27 1.64
N LEU A 94 -40.89 28.97 1.45
CA LEU A 94 -41.00 28.30 0.15
C LEU A 94 -42.44 28.27 -0.39
N CYS A 95 -43.43 28.11 0.49
CA CYS A 95 -44.86 28.17 0.13
C CYS A 95 -45.35 29.60 -0.12
N ALA A 96 -44.90 30.57 0.68
CA ALA A 96 -45.30 31.97 0.55
C ALA A 96 -44.56 32.72 -0.57
N GLY A 97 -43.54 32.11 -1.17
CA GLY A 97 -42.66 32.81 -2.10
C GLY A 97 -41.85 33.92 -1.42
N ALA A 98 -41.48 33.74 -0.15
CA ALA A 98 -40.58 34.67 0.53
C ALA A 98 -39.12 34.35 0.18
N ALA A 99 -38.30 35.40 0.02
CA ALA A 99 -36.87 35.23 -0.12
C ALA A 99 -36.24 34.84 1.23
N LEU A 100 -35.37 33.83 1.22
CA LEU A 100 -34.51 33.52 2.35
C LEU A 100 -33.10 34.01 2.04
N PRO A 101 -32.43 34.66 3.00
CA PRO A 101 -31.12 35.21 2.74
C PRO A 101 -30.04 34.10 2.78
N PRO A 102 -28.90 34.27 2.08
CA PRO A 102 -27.85 33.25 1.97
C PRO A 102 -27.32 32.75 3.33
N GLU A 103 -27.21 33.62 4.33
CA GLU A 103 -26.76 33.25 5.67
C GLU A 103 -27.65 32.21 6.36
N TRP A 104 -28.94 32.15 5.99
CA TRP A 104 -29.84 31.13 6.52
C TRP A 104 -29.44 29.73 6.05
N PHE A 105 -29.02 29.59 4.79
CA PHE A 105 -28.55 28.33 4.21
C PHE A 105 -27.16 27.94 4.75
N ALA A 106 -26.32 28.92 5.08
CA ALA A 106 -25.05 28.67 5.75
C ALA A 106 -25.24 28.02 7.13
N ALA A 107 -26.26 28.46 7.88
CA ALA A 107 -26.58 27.92 9.20
C ALA A 107 -27.36 26.58 9.13
N HIS A 108 -28.07 26.32 8.04
CA HIS A 108 -28.93 25.13 7.87
C HIS A 108 -28.61 24.43 6.53
N PRO A 109 -27.57 23.57 6.50
CA PRO A 109 -27.13 22.97 5.24
C PRO A 109 -28.07 21.86 4.75
N ILE A 110 -28.55 20.98 5.63
CA ILE A 110 -29.23 19.72 5.26
C ILE A 110 -30.72 19.73 5.60
N HIS A 111 -31.53 19.36 4.61
CA HIS A 111 -32.97 19.27 4.72
C HIS A 111 -33.42 17.94 5.38
N PRO A 112 -34.48 17.93 6.22
CA PRO A 112 -35.03 16.71 6.84
C PRO A 112 -35.35 15.55 5.90
N LEU A 113 -35.80 15.85 4.68
CA LEU A 113 -36.11 14.85 3.65
C LEU A 113 -34.87 14.34 2.90
N GLY A 114 -33.66 14.81 3.26
CA GLY A 114 -32.42 14.53 2.57
C GLY A 114 -32.08 15.61 1.54
N GLY A 115 -30.80 15.74 1.22
CA GLY A 115 -30.28 16.78 0.34
C GLY A 115 -30.10 18.12 1.04
N SER A 116 -29.59 19.11 0.31
CA SER A 116 -29.42 20.45 0.86
C SER A 116 -30.72 21.25 0.85
N TYR A 117 -30.88 22.16 1.81
CA TYR A 117 -31.97 23.15 1.77
C TYR A 117 -31.89 24.01 0.50
N ALA A 118 -30.66 24.34 0.07
CA ALA A 118 -30.40 25.08 -1.14
C ALA A 118 -30.95 24.38 -2.39
N TRP A 119 -30.74 23.06 -2.54
CA TRP A 119 -31.26 22.30 -3.66
C TRP A 119 -32.79 22.34 -3.72
N HIS A 120 -33.44 22.13 -2.59
CA HIS A 120 -34.90 22.21 -2.51
C HIS A 120 -35.45 23.61 -2.81
N TYR A 121 -34.70 24.66 -2.47
CA TYR A 121 -35.04 26.04 -2.81
C TYR A 121 -34.93 26.28 -4.32
N LEU A 122 -33.83 25.83 -4.94
CA LEU A 122 -33.57 25.98 -6.37
C LEU A 122 -34.59 25.28 -7.26
N GLN A 123 -35.20 24.19 -6.79
CA GLN A 123 -36.30 23.54 -7.51
C GLN A 123 -37.51 24.45 -7.75
N ARG A 124 -37.74 25.44 -6.89
CA ARG A 124 -38.81 26.44 -7.08
C ARG A 124 -38.29 27.79 -7.55
N ARG A 125 -37.01 28.08 -7.31
CA ARG A 125 -36.36 29.37 -7.58
C ARG A 125 -35.01 29.19 -8.27
N PRO A 126 -35.01 28.80 -9.55
CA PRO A 126 -33.77 28.58 -10.30
C PRO A 126 -32.94 29.86 -10.46
N GLU A 127 -33.56 31.05 -10.38
CA GLU A 127 -32.88 32.35 -10.47
C GLU A 127 -31.86 32.58 -9.35
N SER A 128 -32.01 31.90 -8.20
CA SER A 128 -31.08 32.01 -7.07
C SER A 128 -29.87 31.07 -7.19
N ALA A 129 -29.71 30.36 -8.32
CA ALA A 129 -28.69 29.33 -8.49
C ALA A 129 -27.26 29.83 -8.28
N SER A 130 -26.93 31.05 -8.72
CA SER A 130 -25.58 31.61 -8.60
C SER A 130 -25.19 31.86 -7.14
N ALA A 131 -26.10 32.42 -6.34
CA ALA A 131 -25.87 32.73 -4.92
C ALA A 131 -25.84 31.46 -4.04
N LEU A 132 -26.60 30.41 -4.43
CA LEU A 132 -26.76 29.23 -3.59
C LEU A 132 -25.80 28.07 -3.91
N GLN A 133 -24.98 28.17 -4.96
CA GLN A 133 -23.98 27.16 -5.31
C GLN A 133 -23.14 26.67 -4.11
N PRO A 134 -22.63 27.53 -3.21
CA PRO A 134 -21.78 27.09 -2.11
C PRO A 134 -22.50 26.15 -1.11
N TYR A 135 -23.81 26.32 -0.96
CA TYR A 135 -24.63 25.60 0.02
C TYR A 135 -25.24 24.29 -0.52
N LEU A 136 -24.94 23.94 -1.77
CA LEU A 136 -25.36 22.67 -2.37
C LEU A 136 -24.48 21.52 -1.89
N HIS A 137 -25.10 20.37 -1.69
CA HIS A 137 -24.40 19.12 -1.45
C HIS A 137 -23.52 18.80 -2.67
N VAL A 138 -22.35 18.19 -2.47
CA VAL A 138 -21.39 17.92 -3.55
C VAL A 138 -21.99 17.07 -4.68
N ARG A 139 -22.89 16.15 -4.35
CA ARG A 139 -23.63 15.31 -5.31
C ARG A 139 -24.72 16.02 -6.09
N GLU A 140 -25.22 17.15 -5.59
CA GLU A 140 -26.19 17.98 -6.31
C GLU A 140 -25.48 18.84 -7.40
N ARG A 141 -24.14 18.89 -7.36
CA ARG A 141 -23.26 19.56 -8.33
C ARG A 141 -22.14 18.64 -8.81
N PRO A 142 -22.45 17.55 -9.53
CA PRO A 142 -21.49 16.49 -9.85
C PRO A 142 -20.35 16.93 -10.79
N ALA A 143 -20.47 18.07 -11.47
CA ALA A 143 -19.41 18.63 -12.30
C ALA A 143 -18.44 19.55 -11.51
N ALA A 144 -18.81 19.96 -10.29
CA ALA A 144 -17.97 20.81 -9.46
C ALA A 144 -16.77 20.03 -8.89
N PHE A 145 -15.74 20.76 -8.45
CA PHE A 145 -14.56 20.22 -7.78
C PHE A 145 -13.91 19.06 -8.54
N ALA A 146 -13.65 19.25 -9.84
CA ALA A 146 -13.06 18.25 -10.72
C ALA A 146 -13.84 16.92 -10.84
N GLY A 147 -15.10 16.87 -10.37
CA GLY A 147 -15.93 15.68 -10.39
C GLY A 147 -15.97 14.88 -9.08
N ILE A 148 -15.50 15.45 -7.96
CA ILE A 148 -15.57 14.81 -6.63
C ILE A 148 -17.00 14.40 -6.24
N GLY A 149 -18.01 15.12 -6.72
CA GLY A 149 -19.41 14.75 -6.47
C GLY A 149 -19.84 13.40 -7.08
N LYS A 150 -19.03 12.81 -7.96
CA LYS A 150 -19.28 11.50 -8.57
C LYS A 150 -18.61 10.35 -7.82
N LEU A 151 -17.76 10.63 -6.83
CA LEU A 151 -17.08 9.60 -6.05
C LEU A 151 -18.10 8.68 -5.36
N SER A 152 -17.76 7.39 -5.27
CA SER A 152 -18.49 6.44 -4.43
C SER A 152 -18.55 6.88 -2.96
N ASP A 153 -19.56 6.38 -2.22
CA ASP A 153 -19.78 6.72 -0.81
C ASP A 153 -18.53 6.44 0.04
N ASP A 154 -17.84 5.33 -0.27
CA ASP A 154 -16.61 4.91 0.38
C ASP A 154 -15.44 5.88 0.16
N ASN A 155 -15.25 6.36 -1.07
CA ASN A 155 -14.21 7.34 -1.40
C ASN A 155 -14.54 8.73 -0.87
N LEU A 156 -15.81 9.09 -0.80
CA LEU A 156 -16.25 10.35 -0.21
C LEU A 156 -16.06 10.36 1.31
N ALA A 157 -16.32 9.21 1.97
CA ALA A 157 -15.99 9.00 3.37
C ALA A 157 -14.47 9.03 3.63
N ALA A 158 -13.66 8.41 2.76
CA ALA A 158 -12.20 8.46 2.83
C ALA A 158 -11.66 9.89 2.66
N LEU A 159 -12.25 10.69 1.76
CA LEU A 159 -11.93 12.11 1.60
C LEU A 159 -12.20 12.89 2.90
N LEU A 160 -13.34 12.64 3.55
CA LEU A 160 -13.68 13.24 4.85
C LEU A 160 -12.79 12.77 5.99
N ALA A 161 -12.28 11.54 5.93
CA ALA A 161 -11.29 11.02 6.87
C ALA A 161 -9.89 11.63 6.66
N GLY A 162 -9.70 12.44 5.61
CA GLY A 162 -8.43 13.11 5.31
C GLY A 162 -7.45 12.25 4.52
N GLU A 163 -7.93 11.17 3.88
CA GLU A 163 -7.09 10.37 3.00
C GLU A 163 -6.54 11.21 1.83
N ARG A 164 -5.35 10.84 1.37
CA ARG A 164 -4.63 11.57 0.31
C ARG A 164 -4.68 10.89 -1.04
N TRP A 165 -5.20 9.66 -1.07
CA TRP A 165 -5.27 8.81 -2.24
C TRP A 165 -6.66 8.19 -2.26
N LEU A 166 -7.34 8.27 -3.39
CA LEU A 166 -8.65 7.65 -3.61
C LEU A 166 -8.61 6.96 -4.97
N LEU A 167 -9.26 5.81 -5.08
CA LEU A 167 -9.35 5.07 -6.33
C LEU A 167 -10.83 4.79 -6.58
N ASP A 168 -11.37 5.40 -7.63
CA ASP A 168 -12.80 5.41 -7.93
C ASP A 168 -13.00 5.19 -9.43
N ASP A 169 -13.76 4.16 -9.81
CA ASP A 169 -13.99 3.80 -11.22
C ASP A 169 -12.72 3.81 -12.08
N ASP A 170 -11.65 3.16 -11.60
CA ASP A 170 -10.31 3.12 -12.21
C ASP A 170 -9.60 4.48 -12.37
N ALA A 171 -10.19 5.58 -11.92
CA ALA A 171 -9.55 6.88 -11.84
C ALA A 171 -8.83 7.03 -10.50
N LEU A 172 -7.58 7.46 -10.57
CA LEU A 172 -6.76 7.71 -9.41
C LEU A 172 -6.86 9.17 -9.01
N TRP A 173 -7.24 9.42 -7.77
CA TRP A 173 -7.24 10.75 -7.17
C TRP A 173 -6.13 10.85 -6.15
N ARG A 174 -5.38 11.94 -6.21
CA ARG A 174 -4.31 12.22 -5.26
C ARG A 174 -4.35 13.67 -4.80
N ARG A 175 -4.14 13.87 -3.51
CA ARG A 175 -3.88 15.19 -2.94
C ARG A 175 -2.40 15.53 -3.03
N ASP A 176 -2.09 16.57 -3.80
CA ASP A 176 -0.78 17.19 -3.92
C ASP A 176 -0.77 18.58 -3.27
N GLY A 177 -0.34 18.65 -2.02
CA GLY A 177 -0.37 19.90 -1.25
C GLY A 177 -1.79 20.49 -1.15
N ALA A 178 -2.00 21.60 -1.86
CA ALA A 178 -3.23 22.38 -1.89
C ALA A 178 -4.21 21.97 -2.98
N PHE A 179 -3.90 20.97 -3.81
CA PHE A 179 -4.74 20.54 -4.93
C PHE A 179 -5.08 19.05 -4.86
N TRP A 180 -6.32 18.72 -5.22
CA TRP A 180 -6.72 17.38 -5.60
C TRP A 180 -6.56 17.23 -7.11
N ARG A 181 -5.89 16.17 -7.53
CA ARG A 181 -5.65 15.84 -8.93
C ARG A 181 -6.24 14.49 -9.26
N ARG A 182 -6.94 14.42 -10.40
CA ARG A 182 -7.52 13.21 -10.96
C ARG A 182 -6.70 12.76 -12.16
N TYR A 183 -6.38 11.48 -12.21
CA TYR A 183 -5.65 10.83 -13.29
C TYR A 183 -6.51 9.70 -13.87
N ALA A 184 -6.60 9.67 -15.20
CA ALA A 184 -7.27 8.59 -15.92
C ALA A 184 -6.43 7.30 -15.84
N PRO A 185 -7.03 6.10 -15.96
CA PRO A 185 -6.30 4.84 -15.92
C PRO A 185 -5.17 4.76 -16.94
N GLU A 186 -5.34 5.36 -18.11
CA GLU A 186 -4.33 5.41 -19.17
C GLU A 186 -3.09 6.25 -18.77
N GLN A 187 -3.24 7.15 -17.79
CA GLN A 187 -2.17 8.01 -17.31
C GLN A 187 -1.45 7.39 -16.11
N TRP A 188 -2.18 6.93 -15.10
CA TRP A 188 -1.56 6.51 -13.83
C TRP A 188 -1.07 5.05 -13.85
N ARG A 189 -1.75 4.14 -14.56
CA ARG A 189 -1.35 2.72 -14.62
C ARG A 189 0.07 2.53 -15.19
N PRO A 190 0.46 3.11 -16.34
CA PRO A 190 1.83 2.94 -16.85
C PRO A 190 2.89 3.55 -15.90
N LEU A 191 2.54 4.61 -15.17
CA LEU A 191 3.44 5.20 -14.18
C LEU A 191 3.59 4.30 -12.93
N ALA A 192 2.50 3.66 -12.50
CA ALA A 192 2.52 2.68 -11.42
C ALA A 192 3.35 1.45 -11.81
N GLU A 193 3.14 0.92 -13.01
CA GLU A 193 3.92 -0.20 -13.55
C GLU A 193 5.41 0.13 -13.68
N ALA A 194 5.75 1.35 -14.17
CA ALA A 194 7.13 1.82 -14.22
C ALA A 194 7.77 1.96 -12.83
N ALA A 195 6.97 2.27 -11.80
CA ALA A 195 7.38 2.26 -10.40
C ALA A 195 7.35 0.86 -9.76
N GLY A 196 7.06 -0.20 -10.53
CA GLY A 196 6.99 -1.57 -10.06
C GLY A 196 5.79 -1.87 -9.15
N LEU A 197 4.70 -1.11 -9.27
CA LEU A 197 3.53 -1.15 -8.40
C LEU A 197 2.24 -1.50 -9.16
N ALA A 198 1.44 -2.38 -8.57
CA ALA A 198 0.05 -2.60 -8.90
C ALA A 198 -0.83 -2.03 -7.78
N LEU A 199 -1.67 -1.05 -8.11
CA LEU A 199 -2.62 -0.47 -7.18
C LEU A 199 -3.96 -1.20 -7.29
N SER A 200 -4.51 -1.61 -6.16
CA SER A 200 -5.85 -2.20 -6.06
C SER A 200 -6.60 -1.60 -4.88
N PRO A 201 -7.95 -1.58 -4.88
CA PRO A 201 -8.68 -1.28 -3.65
C PRO A 201 -8.31 -2.28 -2.55
N LEU A 202 -8.27 -1.83 -1.30
CA LEU A 202 -8.02 -2.65 -0.14
C LEU A 202 -9.32 -3.37 0.26
N ALA A 203 -9.33 -4.69 0.13
CA ALA A 203 -10.42 -5.52 0.60
C ALA A 203 -10.22 -5.91 2.08
N ASP A 204 -11.31 -6.12 2.80
CA ASP A 204 -11.25 -6.57 4.20
C ASP A 204 -10.58 -7.94 4.30
N GLY A 205 -9.54 -8.04 5.13
CA GLY A 205 -8.79 -9.27 5.37
C GLY A 205 -7.63 -9.53 4.40
N ASP A 206 -7.41 -8.66 3.40
CA ASP A 206 -6.28 -8.77 2.50
C ASP A 206 -4.97 -8.30 3.16
N ALA A 207 -3.92 -9.12 3.09
CA ALA A 207 -2.59 -8.73 3.48
C ALA A 207 -2.03 -7.70 2.49
N CYS A 208 -1.97 -6.43 2.91
CA CYS A 208 -1.42 -5.36 2.10
C CYS A 208 0.01 -5.01 2.51
N PRO A 209 1.01 -5.16 1.63
CA PRO A 209 2.41 -4.81 1.95
C PRO A 209 2.58 -3.31 2.22
N GLN A 210 1.88 -2.47 1.46
CA GLN A 210 1.94 -1.02 1.59
C GLN A 210 0.56 -0.40 1.34
N ALA A 211 -0.09 0.06 2.40
CA ALA A 211 -1.40 0.70 2.34
C ALA A 211 -1.26 2.21 2.07
N LEU A 212 -2.05 2.72 1.13
CA LEU A 212 -2.21 4.13 0.77
C LEU A 212 -3.66 4.53 1.01
N GLY A 213 -4.05 4.62 2.29
CA GLY A 213 -5.45 4.75 2.67
C GLY A 213 -6.21 3.46 2.37
N ARG A 214 -7.31 3.56 1.62
CA ARG A 214 -8.10 2.40 1.14
C ARG A 214 -7.56 1.77 -0.15
N ILE A 215 -6.36 2.12 -0.58
CA ILE A 215 -5.67 1.51 -1.72
C ILE A 215 -4.51 0.65 -1.22
N CYS A 216 -4.38 -0.54 -1.77
CA CYS A 216 -3.21 -1.37 -1.57
C CYS A 216 -2.22 -1.23 -2.73
N ALA A 217 -1.00 -0.84 -2.41
CA ALA A 217 0.12 -0.83 -3.33
C ALA A 217 0.88 -2.16 -3.21
N ARG A 218 0.77 -3.01 -4.24
CA ARG A 218 1.45 -4.31 -4.29
C ARG A 218 2.64 -4.25 -5.26
N PRO A 219 3.78 -4.87 -4.95
CA PRO A 219 4.85 -5.00 -5.92
C PRO A 219 4.36 -5.82 -7.12
N LEU A 220 4.73 -5.43 -8.34
CA LEU A 220 4.51 -6.26 -9.51
C LEU A 220 5.22 -7.61 -9.32
N PRO A 221 4.62 -8.72 -9.77
CA PRO A 221 5.28 -10.01 -9.73
C PRO A 221 6.62 -9.90 -10.47
N PRO A 222 7.70 -10.49 -9.91
CA PRO A 222 9.00 -10.46 -10.56
C PRO A 222 8.89 -11.01 -11.99
N SER A 223 9.66 -10.43 -12.91
CA SER A 223 9.77 -10.92 -14.29
C SER A 223 9.92 -12.44 -14.32
N PRO A 224 9.31 -13.15 -15.28
CA PRO A 224 9.43 -14.59 -15.38
C PRO A 224 10.89 -15.07 -15.28
N TRP A 225 11.13 -16.15 -14.55
CA TRP A 225 12.48 -16.69 -14.28
C TRP A 225 13.32 -16.94 -15.55
N TRP A 226 12.66 -17.24 -16.67
CA TRP A 226 13.31 -17.49 -17.95
C TRP A 226 13.99 -16.24 -18.53
N TRP A 227 13.47 -15.04 -18.30
CA TRP A 227 14.16 -13.79 -18.67
C TRP A 227 15.46 -13.60 -17.90
N ARG A 228 15.47 -14.01 -16.62
CA ARG A 228 16.68 -13.96 -15.79
C ARG A 228 17.74 -14.95 -16.27
N LEU A 229 17.33 -16.14 -16.71
CA LEU A 229 18.25 -17.10 -17.33
C LEU A 229 18.78 -16.63 -18.68
N ALA A 230 17.91 -16.09 -19.53
CA ALA A 230 18.30 -15.55 -20.83
C ALA A 230 19.34 -14.42 -20.68
N ALA A 231 19.19 -13.56 -19.66
CA ALA A 231 20.19 -12.55 -19.34
C ALA A 231 21.46 -13.13 -18.71
N GLY A 232 21.35 -14.14 -17.82
CA GLY A 232 22.47 -14.69 -17.05
C GLY A 232 23.41 -15.61 -17.85
N LEU A 233 22.89 -16.38 -18.81
CA LEU A 233 23.67 -17.34 -19.60
C LEU A 233 24.83 -16.72 -20.40
N PRO A 234 24.64 -15.63 -21.18
CA PRO A 234 25.72 -15.02 -21.95
C PRO A 234 26.80 -14.41 -21.06
N LEU A 235 26.44 -13.91 -19.88
CA LEU A 235 27.38 -13.35 -18.91
C LEU A 235 28.25 -14.43 -18.27
N LEU A 236 27.65 -15.57 -17.91
CA LEU A 236 28.40 -16.74 -17.43
C LEU A 236 29.36 -17.26 -18.49
N ALA A 237 28.93 -17.31 -19.75
CA ALA A 237 29.79 -17.69 -20.87
C ALA A 237 30.97 -16.71 -21.03
N ALA A 238 30.71 -15.39 -21.01
CA ALA A 238 31.76 -14.38 -21.11
C ALA A 238 32.78 -14.46 -19.96
N ALA A 239 32.30 -14.66 -18.72
CA ALA A 239 33.17 -14.87 -17.57
C ALA A 239 33.99 -16.16 -17.69
N GLY A 240 33.39 -17.23 -18.22
CA GLY A 240 34.07 -18.49 -18.51
C GLY A 240 35.22 -18.32 -19.51
N VAL A 241 34.99 -17.58 -20.61
CA VAL A 241 36.02 -17.29 -21.62
C VAL A 241 37.17 -16.47 -21.02
N LEU A 242 36.86 -15.44 -20.23
CA LEU A 242 37.88 -14.62 -19.56
C LEU A 242 38.69 -15.42 -18.54
N ALA A 243 38.04 -16.27 -17.74
CA ALA A 243 38.71 -17.15 -16.78
C ALA A 243 39.62 -18.16 -17.48
N TYR A 244 39.14 -18.75 -18.58
CA TYR A 244 39.91 -19.69 -19.39
C TYR A 244 41.14 -19.02 -20.00
N GLY A 245 40.99 -17.83 -20.62
CA GLY A 245 42.10 -17.07 -21.17
C GLY A 245 43.15 -16.68 -20.13
N TRP A 246 42.72 -16.33 -18.92
CA TRP A 246 43.64 -16.05 -17.82
C TRP A 246 44.41 -17.30 -17.35
N LEU A 247 43.74 -18.45 -17.29
CA LEU A 247 44.39 -19.72 -16.96
C LEU A 247 45.43 -20.12 -18.00
N GLN A 248 45.11 -19.95 -19.29
CA GLN A 248 46.04 -20.20 -20.39
C GLN A 248 47.28 -19.31 -20.31
N ARG A 249 47.11 -18.00 -20.06
CA ARG A 249 48.24 -17.09 -19.83
C ARG A 249 49.13 -17.54 -18.68
N ARG A 250 48.53 -17.99 -17.57
CA ARG A 250 49.30 -18.53 -16.43
C ARG A 250 50.03 -19.83 -16.75
N ARG A 251 49.47 -20.71 -17.58
CA ARG A 251 50.17 -21.93 -18.04
C ARG A 251 51.36 -21.58 -18.91
N LEU A 252 51.17 -20.69 -19.90
CA LEU A 252 52.23 -20.22 -20.78
C LEU A 252 53.37 -19.53 -20.02
N GLU A 253 53.06 -18.73 -19.00
CA GLU A 253 54.09 -18.13 -18.15
C GLU A 253 54.88 -19.16 -17.34
N ARG A 254 54.25 -20.26 -16.89
CA ARG A 254 54.96 -21.34 -16.19
C ARG A 254 55.91 -22.09 -17.12
N GLU A 255 55.45 -22.39 -18.33
CA GLU A 255 56.26 -23.06 -19.36
C GLU A 255 57.45 -22.20 -19.79
N ARG A 256 57.25 -20.89 -20.02
CA ARG A 256 58.34 -19.96 -20.34
C ARG A 256 59.41 -19.89 -19.24
N ARG A 257 59.00 -19.89 -17.97
CA ARG A 257 59.95 -19.89 -16.82
C ARG A 257 60.74 -21.19 -16.76
N PHE A 258 60.11 -22.33 -17.06
CA PHE A 258 60.80 -23.62 -17.11
C PHE A 258 61.84 -23.68 -18.24
N VAL A 259 61.49 -23.22 -19.44
CA VAL A 259 62.43 -23.17 -20.58
C VAL A 259 63.61 -22.23 -20.31
N LEU A 260 63.36 -21.05 -19.72
CA LEU A 260 64.43 -20.14 -19.32
C LEU A 260 65.33 -20.76 -18.24
N GLN A 261 64.76 -21.46 -17.26
CA GLN A 261 65.54 -22.19 -16.25
C GLN A 261 66.41 -23.28 -16.88
N MET A 262 65.90 -24.02 -17.86
CA MET A 262 66.65 -25.06 -18.57
C MET A 262 67.78 -24.47 -19.43
N LEU A 263 67.54 -23.36 -20.15
CA LEU A 263 68.59 -22.64 -20.89
C LEU A 263 69.67 -22.04 -19.97
N THR A 264 69.29 -21.55 -18.78
CA THR A 264 70.28 -21.08 -17.80
C THR A 264 71.05 -22.21 -17.12
N HIS A 265 70.54 -23.45 -17.16
CA HIS A 265 71.25 -24.63 -16.64
C HIS A 265 72.36 -25.08 -17.59
N GLU A 266 72.20 -24.89 -18.91
CA GLU A 266 73.25 -25.19 -19.91
C GLU A 266 74.29 -24.07 -20.05
N LEU A 267 73.93 -22.80 -19.77
CA LEU A 267 74.86 -21.66 -19.80
C LEU A 267 75.59 -21.39 -18.48
N ARG A 268 75.32 -22.17 -17.42
CA ARG A 268 76.18 -22.24 -16.23
C ARG A 268 77.28 -23.29 -16.44
N THR A 269 78.15 -23.06 -17.43
CA THR A 269 79.55 -23.45 -17.27
C THR A 269 80.21 -22.33 -16.46
N PRO A 270 80.52 -22.53 -15.16
CA PRO A 270 81.38 -21.60 -14.45
C PRO A 270 82.76 -21.66 -15.12
N SER A 271 83.28 -20.52 -15.57
CA SER A 271 84.72 -20.38 -15.74
C SER A 271 85.36 -20.53 -14.36
N PRO A 272 86.27 -21.50 -14.14
CA PRO A 272 86.95 -21.65 -12.88
C PRO A 272 88.05 -20.59 -12.80
N GLY A 273 87.75 -19.46 -12.16
CA GLY A 273 88.77 -18.47 -11.87
C GLY A 273 88.16 -17.27 -11.17
N TRP A 274 88.79 -16.87 -10.07
CA TRP A 274 88.64 -15.57 -9.42
C TRP A 274 87.37 -15.39 -8.57
N ALA A 275 87.42 -15.87 -7.33
CA ALA A 275 87.13 -15.06 -6.13
C ALA A 275 87.25 -15.91 -4.86
N MET A 276 88.50 -16.26 -4.53
CA MET A 276 88.90 -16.55 -3.15
C MET A 276 89.27 -15.21 -2.49
N TRP A 277 89.00 -15.09 -1.18
CA TRP A 277 89.35 -14.01 -0.24
C TRP A 277 88.24 -12.99 0.09
N TRP A 278 87.49 -13.28 1.14
CA TRP A 278 87.78 -12.64 2.43
C TRP A 278 87.32 -13.55 3.59
N LYS A 279 88.14 -13.64 4.63
CA LYS A 279 87.91 -14.44 5.84
C LYS A 279 87.96 -13.52 7.07
N THR A 280 87.13 -13.88 8.05
CA THR A 280 87.18 -13.62 9.50
C THR A 280 86.94 -12.20 10.04
N SER A 281 85.94 -12.04 10.91
CA SER A 281 86.09 -12.36 12.34
C SER A 281 84.75 -12.32 13.11
N GLU A 282 84.63 -13.26 14.05
CA GLU A 282 83.66 -13.38 15.16
C GLU A 282 84.07 -12.38 16.30
N PRO A 283 83.22 -12.03 17.31
CA PRO A 283 82.72 -13.03 18.27
C PRO A 283 81.33 -12.81 18.92
N ALA A 284 80.73 -13.96 19.28
CA ALA A 284 80.09 -14.35 20.55
C ALA A 284 78.93 -13.55 21.21
N SER A 285 78.04 -14.36 21.81
CA SER A 285 77.16 -14.10 22.98
C SER A 285 75.79 -13.48 22.65
N THR A 286 74.61 -13.86 23.16
CA THR A 286 74.12 -14.84 24.14
C THR A 286 72.60 -14.94 23.99
N CYS A 287 72.04 -16.06 24.48
CA CYS A 287 70.65 -16.34 24.85
C CYS A 287 69.68 -15.16 25.08
N CYS A 288 68.43 -15.30 24.62
CA CYS A 288 67.28 -15.60 25.51
C CYS A 288 65.94 -15.61 24.74
N ARG A 289 65.23 -16.74 24.90
CA ARG A 289 63.78 -16.91 24.65
C ARG A 289 63.00 -16.22 25.79
N PRO A 290 61.73 -15.81 25.59
CA PRO A 290 60.67 -16.42 26.39
C PRO A 290 59.33 -16.54 25.58
N PRO A 291 58.16 -16.88 26.15
CA PRO A 291 57.64 -18.24 25.98
C PRO A 291 56.20 -18.33 25.44
N ARG A 292 55.83 -19.53 24.99
CA ARG A 292 54.43 -19.98 25.01
C ARG A 292 54.04 -20.32 26.46
N LYS A 293 52.89 -19.84 26.92
CA LYS A 293 52.07 -20.53 27.92
C LYS A 293 50.64 -20.67 27.38
N ALA A 294 50.18 -21.91 27.39
CA ALA A 294 48.78 -22.28 27.39
C ALA A 294 48.15 -21.99 28.76
N ALA A 295 46.83 -21.79 28.78
CA ALA A 295 45.87 -22.57 29.58
C ALA A 295 44.64 -21.74 29.95
N SER A 296 43.47 -22.17 29.45
CA SER A 296 42.18 -22.33 30.15
C SER A 296 41.09 -22.35 29.07
N ALA A 297 40.61 -23.50 28.59
CA ALA A 297 39.70 -24.43 29.27
C ALA A 297 38.42 -23.74 29.78
N ALA A 298 37.36 -23.81 28.98
CA ALA A 298 35.96 -23.84 29.43
C ALA A 298 35.05 -24.29 28.27
N TRP A 299 34.86 -25.60 28.16
CA TRP A 299 33.60 -26.29 27.83
C TRP A 299 33.45 -27.31 28.98
N PRO A 300 32.24 -27.68 29.47
CA PRO A 300 31.26 -28.38 28.62
C PRO A 300 29.79 -28.22 29.06
N THR A 301 28.93 -29.08 28.50
CA THR A 301 27.56 -29.45 28.93
C THR A 301 26.47 -28.38 28.73
N ALA A 302 25.24 -28.66 28.31
CA ALA A 302 24.52 -29.89 27.98
C ALA A 302 23.20 -29.50 27.29
N CYS A 303 22.76 -30.35 26.35
CA CYS A 303 21.43 -30.94 26.25
C CYS A 303 20.16 -30.15 26.64
N SER A 304 19.15 -30.39 25.80
CA SER A 304 17.72 -30.58 26.12
C SER A 304 16.93 -29.39 26.68
N GLY A 305 15.90 -29.00 25.93
CA GLY A 305 14.87 -28.09 26.42
C GLY A 305 13.83 -27.70 25.39
N CYS A 306 13.07 -28.67 24.89
CA CYS A 306 11.65 -28.43 24.55
C CYS A 306 10.91 -27.94 25.80
N VAL A 307 9.67 -27.46 25.61
CA VAL A 307 8.68 -26.98 26.61
C VAL A 307 8.79 -25.45 26.80
N SER A 308 7.75 -24.62 26.69
CA SER A 308 6.32 -24.79 26.42
C SER A 308 5.77 -23.45 25.95
N TRP A 309 4.87 -23.48 24.98
CA TRP A 309 3.95 -22.38 24.71
C TRP A 309 3.02 -22.19 25.92
N PRO A 310 2.80 -20.96 26.41
CA PRO A 310 1.69 -20.70 27.32
C PRO A 310 0.38 -20.77 26.53
N THR A 311 -0.47 -21.69 26.95
CA THR A 311 -1.90 -21.75 26.64
C THR A 311 -2.56 -20.42 27.02
N PRO A 312 -3.23 -19.70 26.10
CA PRO A 312 -4.28 -18.79 26.50
C PRO A 312 -5.53 -19.61 26.85
N ALA A 313 -6.12 -19.19 27.97
CA ALA A 313 -7.28 -19.78 28.61
C ALA A 313 -8.48 -19.95 27.67
N ALA A 314 -9.29 -20.97 27.98
CA ALA A 314 -10.59 -21.19 27.40
C ALA A 314 -11.50 -19.98 27.65
N THR A 315 -11.75 -19.18 26.62
CA THR A 315 -12.82 -18.19 26.62
C THR A 315 -14.16 -18.92 26.50
N THR A 316 -14.90 -18.96 27.60
CA THR A 316 -16.30 -19.38 27.66
C THR A 316 -17.15 -18.37 26.89
N TRP A 317 -17.80 -18.81 25.80
CA TRP A 317 -18.87 -18.06 25.12
C TRP A 317 -20.24 -18.66 25.44
N PRO A 318 -21.32 -17.84 25.44
CA PRO A 318 -22.62 -18.20 25.97
C PRO A 318 -23.35 -19.19 25.06
N ARG A 319 -24.06 -20.14 25.68
CA ARG A 319 -24.98 -21.07 25.01
C ARG A 319 -26.22 -20.32 24.53
N THR A 320 -26.18 -19.74 23.34
CA THR A 320 -27.39 -19.29 22.63
C THR A 320 -27.25 -19.46 21.11
N ALA A 321 -27.42 -20.70 20.63
CA ALA A 321 -27.98 -21.00 19.31
C ALA A 321 -28.12 -22.53 19.17
N GLY A 322 -29.31 -23.02 18.79
CA GLY A 322 -29.68 -24.44 18.74
C GLY A 322 -28.97 -25.27 17.65
N TRP A 323 -27.67 -25.51 17.80
CA TRP A 323 -26.87 -26.38 16.94
C TRP A 323 -26.33 -27.57 17.73
N LYS A 324 -26.49 -28.79 17.21
CA LYS A 324 -25.96 -30.03 17.81
C LYS A 324 -24.79 -30.55 16.98
N ARG A 325 -23.61 -30.65 17.61
CA ARG A 325 -22.39 -31.26 17.06
C ARG A 325 -22.55 -32.79 17.05
N ARG A 326 -22.29 -33.47 15.92
CA ARG A 326 -22.48 -34.93 15.79
C ARG A 326 -21.25 -35.70 15.30
N SER A 327 -20.07 -35.39 15.81
CA SER A 327 -18.92 -36.31 15.70
C SER A 327 -17.98 -36.16 16.88
N ARG A 328 -17.57 -37.30 17.46
CA ARG A 328 -16.61 -37.40 18.57
C ARG A 328 -15.16 -37.62 18.12
N CYS A 329 -14.89 -37.67 16.82
CA CYS A 329 -13.53 -37.76 16.28
C CYS A 329 -13.34 -36.79 15.11
N PRO A 330 -12.29 -35.94 15.12
CA PRO A 330 -11.95 -35.11 13.98
C PRO A 330 -11.43 -35.97 12.81
N TRP A 331 -11.86 -35.64 11.60
CA TRP A 331 -11.27 -36.14 10.37
C TRP A 331 -9.86 -35.54 10.20
N PRO A 332 -8.92 -36.23 9.52
CA PRO A 332 -7.50 -35.85 9.46
C PRO A 332 -7.21 -34.47 8.83
N ASN A 333 -8.21 -33.78 8.29
CA ASN A 333 -8.06 -32.54 7.54
C ASN A 333 -8.67 -31.29 8.23
N GLY A 334 -9.04 -31.36 9.51
CA GLY A 334 -9.50 -30.19 10.29
C GLY A 334 -10.93 -29.70 10.00
N TRP A 335 -11.72 -30.49 9.28
CA TRP A 335 -13.11 -30.17 8.95
C TRP A 335 -14.08 -30.71 10.00
N THR A 336 -15.02 -29.87 10.44
CA THR A 336 -16.12 -30.28 11.31
C THR A 336 -17.47 -29.99 10.67
N ALA A 337 -18.34 -31.00 10.58
CA ALA A 337 -19.69 -30.86 10.04
C ALA A 337 -20.69 -30.45 11.14
N TRP A 338 -21.50 -29.43 10.85
CA TRP A 338 -22.57 -28.94 11.73
C TRP A 338 -23.92 -28.99 11.01
N ARG A 339 -24.96 -29.40 11.73
CA ARG A 339 -26.35 -29.35 11.24
C ARG A 339 -27.23 -28.52 12.15
N ASN A 340 -28.21 -27.86 11.53
CA ASN A 340 -29.31 -27.22 12.24
C ASN A 340 -30.26 -28.27 12.85
N ALA A 341 -31.11 -27.84 13.79
CA ALA A 341 -32.03 -28.71 14.52
C ALA A 341 -33.03 -29.51 13.63
N THR A 342 -33.25 -29.07 12.39
CA THR A 342 -34.13 -29.73 11.41
C THR A 342 -33.40 -30.69 10.46
N GLY A 343 -32.08 -30.85 10.59
CA GLY A 343 -31.28 -31.86 9.86
C GLY A 343 -31.03 -31.58 8.37
N ARG A 344 -31.58 -30.48 7.82
CA ARG A 344 -31.59 -30.19 6.38
C ARG A 344 -30.36 -29.46 5.86
N LEU A 345 -29.65 -28.71 6.71
CA LEU A 345 -28.48 -27.94 6.28
C LEU A 345 -27.22 -28.49 6.93
N THR A 346 -26.22 -28.84 6.12
CA THR A 346 -24.90 -29.25 6.60
C THR A 346 -23.89 -28.16 6.24
N VAL A 347 -23.31 -27.52 7.25
CA VAL A 347 -22.24 -26.53 7.08
C VAL A 347 -20.92 -27.19 7.46
N TRP A 348 -19.94 -27.05 6.57
CA TRP A 348 -18.57 -27.51 6.78
C TRP A 348 -17.72 -26.33 7.21
N ILE A 349 -17.18 -26.39 8.42
CA ILE A 349 -16.32 -25.33 8.95
C ILE A 349 -14.94 -25.92 9.11
N ARG A 350 -13.96 -25.31 8.43
CA ARG A 350 -12.55 -25.59 8.61
C ARG A 350 -12.07 -24.74 9.79
N ILE A 351 -11.59 -25.41 10.84
CA ILE A 351 -11.01 -24.72 11.99
C ILE A 351 -9.52 -24.62 11.70
N GLU A 352 -9.06 -23.45 11.29
CA GLU A 352 -7.63 -23.15 11.20
C GLU A 352 -7.14 -22.81 12.61
N THR A 353 -6.29 -23.66 13.16
CA THR A 353 -5.61 -23.46 14.45
C THR A 353 -4.27 -22.80 14.27
#